data_AF-A0AA48GKU9-F1
#
_entry.id   AF-A0AA48GKU9-F1
#
_cell.length_a   1.000
_cell.length_b   1.000
_cell.length_c   1.000
_cell.angle_alpha   90.00
_cell.angle_beta   90.00
_cell.angle_gamma   90.00
#
_symmetry.space_group_name_H-M   'P 1'
#
loop_
_entity.id
_entity.type
_entity.pdbx_description
1 polymer ?
#
loop_
_entity_poly.entity_id
_entity_poly.type
_entity_poly.pdbx_seq_one_letter_code
_entity_poly.pdbx_strand_id
1 'polypeptide(L)'
;MTQELKAEDLIATEQDGTRRINHDLLSEYGLFNLPRPIMRSALLVYYENARRQGHSSGRKVQVLINLTNAIARFPREVAINFTRGPAYHRNMKLLARYSK
;
A
#
# COMPACT_ATOMS: atom_id res chain seq x y z
N MET A 1 9.55 18.75 -11.18
CA MET A 1 8.33 19.26 -10.53
C MET A 1 7.71 18.11 -9.78
N THR A 2 7.80 18.08 -8.45
CA THR A 2 7.16 17.04 -7.63
C THR A 2 5.69 17.42 -7.51
N GLN A 3 4.82 16.80 -8.30
CA GLN A 3 3.38 16.95 -8.08
C GLN A 3 3.07 16.44 -6.66
N GLU A 4 2.38 17.27 -5.88
CA GLU A 4 1.93 16.92 -4.55
C GLU A 4 0.74 15.96 -4.71
N LEU A 5 1.00 14.67 -4.49
CA LEU A 5 0.07 13.61 -4.81
C LEU A 5 -1.04 13.59 -3.73
N LYS A 6 -2.29 13.86 -4.12
CA LYS A 6 -3.42 13.87 -3.20
C LYS A 6 -3.96 12.46 -3.00
N ALA A 7 -4.64 12.24 -1.86
CA ALA A 7 -5.31 10.96 -1.61
C ALA A 7 -6.36 10.63 -2.68
N GLU A 8 -7.00 11.65 -3.22
CA GLU A 8 -8.01 11.60 -4.28
C GLU A 8 -7.43 11.06 -5.61
N ASP A 9 -6.16 11.32 -5.90
CA ASP A 9 -5.48 10.82 -7.09
C ASP A 9 -5.18 9.31 -6.99
N LEU A 10 -5.07 8.79 -5.77
CA LEU A 10 -4.75 7.39 -5.47
C LEU A 10 -5.97 6.54 -5.18
N ILE A 11 -7.00 7.11 -4.57
CA ILE A 11 -8.14 6.36 -4.04
C ILE A 11 -9.41 6.86 -4.73
N ALA A 12 -9.95 6.01 -5.59
CA ALA A 12 -11.26 6.24 -6.19
C ALA A 12 -12.33 5.57 -5.33
N THR A 13 -13.47 6.24 -5.13
CA THR A 13 -14.66 5.63 -4.52
C THR A 13 -15.69 5.40 -5.61
N GLU A 14 -16.06 4.15 -5.80
CA GLU A 14 -17.08 3.72 -6.75
C GLU A 14 -18.50 4.06 -6.22
N GLN A 15 -19.49 4.01 -7.11
CA GLN A 15 -20.89 4.34 -6.78
C GLN A 15 -21.50 3.45 -5.69
N ASP A 16 -21.01 2.22 -5.55
CA ASP A 16 -21.42 1.24 -4.53
C ASP A 16 -20.70 1.43 -3.17
N GLY A 17 -19.85 2.47 -3.05
CA GLY A 17 -19.03 2.72 -1.87
C GLY A 17 -17.75 1.88 -1.80
N THR A 18 -17.47 1.06 -2.81
CA THR A 18 -16.20 0.32 -2.91
C THR A 18 -15.06 1.28 -3.21
N ARG A 19 -13.98 1.18 -2.44
CA ARG A 19 -12.77 1.98 -2.66
C ARG A 19 -11.78 1.19 -3.50
N ARG A 20 -11.34 1.78 -4.60
CA ARG A 20 -10.28 1.27 -5.47
C ARG A 20 -9.03 2.09 -5.32
N ILE A 21 -7.92 1.49 -5.70
CA ILE A 21 -6.62 2.14 -5.64
C ILE A 21 -5.96 2.18 -7.02
N ASN A 22 -5.40 3.32 -7.39
CA ASN A 22 -4.55 3.44 -8.55
C ASN A 22 -3.17 2.86 -8.23
N HIS A 23 -3.04 1.53 -8.38
CA HIS A 23 -1.82 0.80 -8.03
C HIS A 23 -0.62 1.20 -8.89
N ASP A 24 -0.84 1.55 -10.16
CA ASP A 24 0.23 1.92 -11.08
C ASP A 24 0.84 3.26 -10.65
N LEU A 25 0.00 4.26 -10.37
CA LEU A 25 0.44 5.55 -9.83
C LEU A 25 1.13 5.39 -8.47
N LEU A 26 0.60 4.55 -7.59
CA LEU A 26 1.20 4.27 -6.29
C LEU A 26 2.59 3.61 -6.43
N SER A 27 2.73 2.70 -7.39
CA SER A 27 3.99 1.98 -7.66
C SER A 27 5.05 2.89 -8.25
N GLU A 28 4.66 3.81 -9.14
CA GLU A 28 5.55 4.82 -9.72
C GLU A 28 6.05 5.80 -8.66
N TYR A 29 5.14 6.32 -7.82
CA TYR A 29 5.51 7.28 -6.77
C TYR A 29 6.29 6.62 -5.63
N GLY A 30 5.93 5.38 -5.28
CA GLY A 30 6.51 4.61 -4.19
C GLY A 30 5.72 4.75 -2.89
N LEU A 31 5.27 3.61 -2.32
CA LEU A 31 4.42 3.59 -1.12
C LEU A 31 5.03 4.37 0.06
N PHE A 32 6.33 4.23 0.28
CA PHE A 32 7.06 4.87 1.39
C PHE A 32 7.45 6.33 1.12
N ASN A 33 7.29 6.80 -0.12
CA ASN A 33 7.48 8.21 -0.47
C ASN A 33 6.23 9.04 -0.22
N LEU A 34 5.07 8.38 -0.02
CA LEU A 34 3.80 9.05 0.26
C LEU A 34 3.80 9.68 1.66
N PRO A 35 3.09 10.82 1.86
CA PRO A 35 2.77 11.31 3.18
C PRO A 35 2.11 10.22 4.03
N ARG A 36 2.50 10.11 5.31
CA ARG A 36 2.00 9.06 6.23
C ARG A 36 0.47 8.90 6.23
N PRO A 37 -0.35 9.98 6.23
CA PRO A 37 -1.80 9.84 6.17
C PRO A 37 -2.26 9.15 4.87
N ILE A 38 -1.69 9.54 3.73
CA ILE A 38 -2.03 8.99 2.42
C ILE A 38 -1.61 7.52 2.30
N MET A 39 -0.39 7.19 2.74
CA MET A 39 0.10 5.81 2.78
C MET A 39 -0.81 4.92 3.64
N ARG A 40 -1.26 5.40 4.80
CA ARG A 40 -2.17 4.66 5.68
C ARG A 40 -3.54 4.43 5.03
N SER A 41 -4.13 5.47 4.46
CA SER A 41 -5.40 5.35 3.74
C SER A 41 -5.30 4.35 2.60
N ALA A 42 -4.22 4.39 1.82
CA ALA A 42 -3.97 3.46 0.73
C ALA A 42 -3.89 2.00 1.22
N LEU A 43 -3.13 1.75 2.29
CA LEU A 43 -3.01 0.43 2.89
C LEU A 43 -4.32 -0.11 3.46
N LEU A 44 -5.17 0.76 4.02
CA LEU A 44 -6.49 0.37 4.51
C LEU A 44 -7.42 -0.05 3.37
N VAL A 45 -7.38 0.64 2.23
CA VAL A 45 -8.13 0.25 1.04
C VAL A 45 -7.70 -1.13 0.54
N TYR A 46 -6.38 -1.38 0.44
CA TYR A 46 -5.88 -2.72 0.12
C TYR A 46 -6.36 -3.79 1.10
N TYR A 47 -6.39 -3.48 2.40
CA TYR A 47 -6.84 -4.41 3.43
C TYR A 47 -8.33 -4.72 3.31
N GLU A 48 -9.17 -3.72 3.07
CA GLU A 48 -10.61 -3.89 2.86
C GLU A 48 -10.89 -4.75 1.63
N ASN A 49 -10.24 -4.43 0.50
CA ASN A 49 -10.38 -5.21 -0.74
C ASN A 49 -9.90 -6.65 -0.55
N ALA A 50 -8.76 -6.84 0.12
CA ALA A 50 -8.26 -8.17 0.45
C ALA A 50 -9.20 -8.94 1.39
N ARG A 51 -9.85 -8.27 2.36
CA ARG A 51 -10.84 -8.89 3.24
C ARG A 51 -12.09 -9.34 2.50
N ARG A 52 -12.56 -8.56 1.52
CA ARG A 52 -13.70 -8.97 0.67
C ARG A 52 -13.38 -10.24 -0.13
N GLN A 53 -12.12 -10.43 -0.53
CA GLN A 53 -11.67 -11.66 -1.19
C GLN A 53 -11.47 -12.86 -0.24
N GLY A 54 -11.43 -12.64 1.07
CA GLY A 54 -11.37 -13.69 2.08
C GLY A 54 -10.48 -13.38 3.28
N HIS A 55 -10.70 -14.11 4.37
CA HIS A 55 -10.00 -13.88 5.65
C HIS A 55 -8.47 -14.02 5.53
N SER A 56 -8.00 -15.04 4.78
CA SER A 56 -6.57 -15.27 4.54
C SER A 56 -5.90 -14.13 3.78
N SER A 57 -6.57 -13.58 2.76
CA SER A 57 -6.10 -12.43 1.99
C SER A 57 -6.00 -11.18 2.87
N GLY A 58 -7.04 -10.89 3.66
CA GLY A 58 -7.00 -9.79 4.64
C GLY A 58 -5.85 -9.93 5.64
N ARG A 59 -5.58 -11.14 6.14
CA ARG A 59 -4.47 -11.40 7.06
C ARG A 59 -3.09 -11.13 6.43
N LYS A 60 -2.91 -11.44 5.13
CA LYS A 60 -1.66 -11.13 4.42
C LYS A 60 -1.40 -9.63 4.34
N VAL A 61 -2.42 -8.83 3.98
CA VAL A 61 -2.28 -7.37 3.93
C VAL A 61 -2.09 -6.78 5.32
N GLN A 62 -2.76 -7.31 6.34
CA GLN A 62 -2.55 -6.90 7.74
C GLN A 62 -1.10 -7.08 8.19
N VAL A 63 -0.47 -8.22 7.84
CA VAL A 63 0.95 -8.45 8.14
C VAL A 63 1.83 -7.38 7.46
N LEU A 64 1.54 -7.05 6.20
CA LEU A 64 2.26 -6.00 5.47
C LEU A 64 2.10 -4.64 6.15
N ILE A 65 0.89 -4.27 6.59
CA ILE A 65 0.63 -3.04 7.36
C ILE A 65 1.47 -3.00 8.63
N ASN A 66 1.49 -4.11 9.38
CA ASN A 66 2.27 -4.22 10.60
C ASN A 66 3.78 -4.07 10.33
N LEU A 67 4.28 -4.68 9.25
CA LEU A 67 5.67 -4.54 8.81
C LEU A 67 6.00 -3.10 8.42
N THR A 68 5.13 -2.45 7.63
CA THR A 68 5.29 -1.03 7.25
C THR A 68 5.36 -0.11 8.48
N ASN A 69 4.56 -0.38 9.51
CA ASN A 69 4.63 0.39 10.76
C ASN A 69 5.90 0.12 11.59
N ALA A 70 6.40 -1.12 11.55
CA ALA A 70 7.59 -1.52 12.29
C ALA A 70 8.91 -1.16 11.58
N ILE A 71 8.88 -0.87 10.28
CA ILE A 71 10.07 -0.70 9.43
C ILE A 71 11.05 0.35 9.96
N ALA A 72 10.55 1.39 10.62
CA ALA A 72 11.36 2.46 11.20
C ALA A 72 12.27 1.99 12.34
N ARG A 73 11.99 0.81 12.91
CA ARG A 73 12.77 0.17 13.99
C ARG A 73 13.76 -0.88 13.46
N PHE A 74 13.72 -1.17 12.16
CA PHE A 74 14.62 -2.18 11.57
C PHE A 74 16.02 -1.62 11.36
N PRO A 75 17.06 -2.48 11.34
CA PRO A 75 18.38 -2.08 10.85
C PRO A 75 18.26 -1.47 9.45
N ARG A 76 19.08 -0.46 9.16
CA ARG A 76 19.01 0.34 7.91
C ARG A 76 19.00 -0.54 6.65
N GLU A 77 19.85 -1.56 6.62
CA GLU A 77 19.95 -2.49 5.48
C GLU A 77 18.65 -3.26 5.24
N VAL A 78 18.03 -3.74 6.32
CA VAL A 78 16.74 -4.42 6.28
C VAL A 78 15.64 -3.45 5.83
N ALA A 79 15.61 -2.24 6.39
CA ALA A 79 14.63 -1.22 6.02
C ALA A 79 14.73 -0.83 4.52
N ILE A 80 15.94 -0.74 3.97
CA ILE A 80 16.14 -0.46 2.53
C ILE A 80 15.52 -1.55 1.65
N ASN A 81 15.67 -2.82 2.03
CA ASN A 81 15.10 -3.93 1.27
C ASN A 81 13.56 -3.85 1.19
N PHE A 82 12.92 -3.45 2.29
CA PHE A 82 11.46 -3.35 2.39
C PHE A 82 10.88 -2.03 1.86
N THR A 83 11.68 -0.96 1.76
CA THR A 83 11.22 0.35 1.24
C THR A 83 11.46 0.56 -0.25
N ARG A 84 12.55 -0.01 -0.80
CA ARG A 84 12.94 0.18 -2.22
C ARG A 84 13.69 -1.00 -2.85
N GLY A 85 13.82 -2.13 -2.14
CA GLY A 85 14.57 -3.30 -2.61
C GLY A 85 13.69 -4.45 -3.10
N PRO A 86 14.25 -5.66 -3.24
CA PRO A 86 13.51 -6.83 -3.71
C PRO A 86 12.26 -7.17 -2.90
N ALA A 87 12.29 -7.00 -1.58
CA ALA A 87 11.12 -7.25 -0.74
C ALA A 87 10.00 -6.23 -1.01
N TYR A 88 10.35 -4.96 -1.23
CA TYR A 88 9.41 -3.92 -1.64
C TYR A 88 8.67 -4.30 -2.93
N HIS A 89 9.39 -4.67 -4.00
CA HIS A 89 8.76 -5.03 -5.27
C HIS A 89 7.83 -6.25 -5.16
N ARG A 90 8.20 -7.25 -4.36
CA ARG A 90 7.34 -8.42 -4.09
C ARG A 90 6.06 -8.03 -3.35
N ASN A 91 6.20 -7.16 -2.34
CA ASN A 91 5.07 -6.65 -1.57
C ASN A 91 4.13 -5.81 -2.45
N MET A 92 4.67 -4.95 -3.31
CA MET A 92 3.90 -4.18 -4.29
C MET A 92 3.14 -5.09 -5.26
N LYS A 93 3.81 -6.10 -5.84
CA LYS A 93 3.17 -7.09 -6.72
C LYS A 93 2.05 -7.88 -6.01
N LEU A 94 2.19 -8.15 -4.72
CA LEU A 94 1.14 -8.76 -3.92
C LEU A 94 -0.06 -7.81 -3.75
N LEU A 95 0.21 -6.55 -3.38
CA LEU A 95 -0.82 -5.53 -3.19
C LEU A 95 -1.60 -5.24 -4.48
N ALA A 96 -0.97 -5.35 -5.65
CA ALA A 96 -1.63 -5.21 -6.96
C ALA A 96 -2.91 -6.05 -7.09
N ARG A 97 -2.93 -7.24 -6.47
CA ARG A 97 -4.07 -8.18 -6.49
C ARG A 97 -5.30 -7.68 -5.72
N TYR A 98 -5.11 -6.70 -4.85
CA TYR A 98 -6.13 -6.13 -3.97
C TYR A 98 -6.41 -4.66 -4.30
N SER A 99 -6.03 -4.21 -5.50
CA SER A 99 -6.23 -2.83 -5.97
C SER A 99 -7.68 -2.51 -6.34
N LYS A 100 -8.49 -3.53 -6.60
CA LYS A 100 -9.88 -3.46 -7.07
C LYS A 100 -10.81 -4.21 -6.13
#